data_AF-A0A0B7FEH1-F1
#
_entry.id   AF-A0A0B7FEH1-F1
#
_cell.length_a   1.000
_cell.length_b   1.000
_cell.length_c   1.000
_cell.angle_alpha   90.00
_cell.angle_beta   90.00
_cell.angle_gamma   90.00
#
_symmetry.space_group_name_H-M   'P 1'
#
loop_
_entity.id
_entity.type
_entity.pdbx_description
1 polymer ?
#
loop_
_entity_poly.entity_id
_entity_poly.type
_entity_poly.pdbx_seq_one_letter_code
_entity_poly.pdbx_strand_id
1 'polypeptide(L)'
;MDSLPAVLCPNNDRFIDTWMVAGLSLGAHAAWLSMDRDPRLSVCIPIIGSPDFLEIATARNDLTGLPLVSSYMTSATRNHILKNDPVLCRRSSLRPDPFVNKHILALAGAQDRMVPFVGTRQFLDRINVGPFGTKRLIIQQGVGHQCTREMVVEMAEFVWSVALRYPHMYPYPVMIIGNNMSNTTPTQRNTLCSYQKVEVVFGGYSYTEGHGKTTKVDHTTRRYRAKQ
;
A
#
# COMPACT_ATOMS: atom_id res chain seq x y z
N MET A 1 -9.50 -19.94 5.98
CA MET A 1 -8.89 -20.74 4.90
C MET A 1 -8.44 -19.77 3.82
N ASP A 2 -7.18 -19.86 3.37
CA ASP A 2 -6.64 -18.98 2.32
C ASP A 2 -7.01 -19.52 0.94
N SER A 3 -8.04 -18.96 0.31
CA SER A 3 -8.59 -19.44 -0.97
C SER A 3 -8.18 -18.60 -2.17
N LEU A 4 -7.50 -17.46 -1.97
CA LEU A 4 -7.22 -16.52 -3.06
C LEU A 4 -6.35 -17.13 -4.17
N PRO A 5 -5.27 -17.90 -3.89
CA PRO A 5 -4.51 -18.56 -4.93
C PRO A 5 -5.36 -19.52 -5.77
N ALA A 6 -6.24 -20.29 -5.13
CA ALA A 6 -7.11 -21.25 -5.82
C ALA A 6 -8.15 -20.54 -6.72
N VAL A 7 -8.62 -19.36 -6.33
CA VAL A 7 -9.56 -18.55 -7.14
C VAL A 7 -8.85 -17.89 -8.33
N LEU A 8 -7.63 -17.38 -8.14
CA LEU A 8 -6.91 -16.63 -9.19
C LEU A 8 -6.12 -17.54 -10.15
N CYS A 9 -5.68 -18.69 -9.68
CA CYS A 9 -4.85 -19.65 -10.39
C CYS A 9 -5.50 -21.04 -10.37
N PRO A 10 -6.76 -21.20 -10.84
CA PRO A 10 -7.51 -22.45 -10.68
C PRO A 10 -6.87 -23.64 -11.40
N ASN A 11 -6.07 -23.39 -12.44
CA ASN A 11 -5.36 -24.40 -13.20
C ASN A 11 -3.88 -24.54 -12.81
N ASN A 12 -3.42 -23.82 -11.77
CA ASN A 12 -2.01 -23.74 -11.37
C ASN A 12 -1.04 -23.32 -12.49
N ASP A 13 -1.53 -22.62 -13.52
CA ASP A 13 -0.77 -22.07 -14.64
C ASP A 13 -0.11 -20.72 -14.31
N ARG A 14 -0.49 -20.14 -13.18
CA ARG A 14 0.03 -18.89 -12.61
C ARG A 14 0.28 -19.07 -11.13
N PHE A 15 1.08 -18.19 -10.56
CA PHE A 15 1.26 -18.09 -9.11
C PHE A 15 1.27 -16.62 -8.70
N ILE A 16 0.91 -16.37 -7.44
CA ILE A 16 1.05 -15.04 -6.84
C ILE A 16 2.49 -14.90 -6.39
N ASP A 17 3.26 -14.10 -7.12
CA ASP A 17 4.67 -13.84 -6.82
C ASP A 17 4.84 -12.92 -5.60
N THR A 18 4.11 -11.80 -5.61
CA THR A 18 4.31 -10.72 -4.64
C THR A 18 2.97 -10.25 -4.07
N TRP A 19 2.90 -10.10 -2.75
CA TRP A 19 1.74 -9.54 -2.06
C TRP A 19 2.04 -8.13 -1.57
N MET A 20 1.17 -7.19 -1.92
CA MET A 20 1.36 -5.76 -1.61
C MET A 20 0.09 -5.18 -1.01
N VAL A 21 0.26 -4.14 -0.19
CA VAL A 21 -0.85 -3.34 0.32
C VAL A 21 -0.55 -1.86 0.17
N ALA A 22 -1.53 -1.10 -0.30
CA ALA A 22 -1.50 0.35 -0.34
C ALA A 22 -2.82 0.88 0.20
N GLY A 23 -2.78 2.06 0.82
CA GLY A 23 -3.99 2.64 1.39
C GLY A 23 -3.86 4.13 1.57
N LEU A 24 -4.99 4.82 1.48
CA LEU A 24 -5.10 6.27 1.65
C LEU A 24 -5.88 6.58 2.93
N SER A 25 -5.37 7.52 3.74
CA SER A 25 -6.06 7.98 4.96
C SER A 25 -6.45 6.79 5.86
N LEU A 26 -7.73 6.54 6.15
CA LEU A 26 -8.14 5.35 6.93
C LEU A 26 -7.60 4.03 6.33
N GLY A 27 -7.53 3.92 5.00
CA GLY A 27 -6.93 2.76 4.32
C GLY A 27 -5.44 2.61 4.59
N ALA A 28 -4.71 3.70 4.82
CA ALA A 28 -3.29 3.66 5.18
C ALA A 28 -3.07 3.08 6.59
N HIS A 29 -3.98 3.34 7.52
CA HIS A 29 -3.97 2.71 8.86
C HIS A 29 -4.21 1.20 8.74
N ALA A 30 -5.19 0.81 7.92
CA ALA A 30 -5.43 -0.59 7.62
C ALA A 30 -4.20 -1.24 6.96
N ALA A 31 -3.50 -0.54 6.06
CA ALA A 31 -2.27 -1.03 5.44
C ALA A 31 -1.17 -1.30 6.49
N TRP A 32 -0.97 -0.40 7.46
CA TRP A 32 -0.05 -0.64 8.58
C TRP A 32 -0.44 -1.88 9.40
N LEU A 33 -1.72 -2.01 9.75
CA LEU A 33 -2.23 -3.15 10.51
C LEU A 33 -2.10 -4.48 9.75
N SER A 34 -2.38 -4.47 8.45
CA SER A 34 -2.23 -5.62 7.56
C SER A 34 -0.76 -6.01 7.44
N MET A 35 0.13 -5.03 7.27
CA MET A 35 1.55 -5.27 7.12
C MET A 35 2.18 -5.93 8.34
N ASP A 36 1.74 -5.55 9.54
CA ASP A 36 2.13 -6.15 10.82
C ASP A 36 1.64 -7.59 10.99
N ARG A 37 0.48 -7.93 10.41
CA ARG A 37 -0.25 -9.19 10.69
C ARG A 37 -0.14 -10.24 9.61
N ASP A 38 -0.03 -9.85 8.35
CA ASP A 38 0.01 -10.78 7.23
C ASP A 38 1.48 -11.00 6.81
N PRO A 39 2.06 -12.17 7.08
CA PRO A 39 3.44 -12.47 6.71
C PRO A 39 3.63 -12.58 5.20
N ARG A 40 2.56 -12.73 4.41
CA ARG A 40 2.66 -12.81 2.94
C ARG A 40 3.01 -11.46 2.33
N LEU A 41 2.51 -10.36 2.92
CA LEU A 41 2.76 -9.00 2.45
C LEU A 41 4.25 -8.66 2.53
N SER A 42 4.84 -8.31 1.39
CA SER A 42 6.24 -7.87 1.30
C SER A 42 6.36 -6.38 1.00
N VAL A 43 5.32 -5.72 0.49
CA VAL A 43 5.32 -4.29 0.16
C VAL A 43 4.14 -3.57 0.83
N CYS A 44 4.39 -2.43 1.49
CA CYS A 44 3.37 -1.58 2.10
C CYS A 44 3.55 -0.10 1.71
N ILE A 45 2.46 0.54 1.28
CA ILE A 45 2.44 1.93 0.82
C ILE A 45 1.30 2.72 1.50
N PRO A 46 1.49 3.15 2.75
CA PRO A 46 0.55 4.01 3.45
C PRO A 46 0.69 5.47 2.98
N ILE A 47 -0.41 6.05 2.50
CA ILE A 47 -0.50 7.44 2.02
C ILE A 47 -1.36 8.24 3.00
N ILE A 48 -0.78 9.31 3.58
CA ILE A 48 -1.38 10.20 4.59
C ILE A 48 -2.10 9.41 5.71
N GLY A 49 -1.40 8.44 6.27
CA GLY A 49 -1.84 7.60 7.39
C GLY A 49 -0.81 7.51 8.50
N SER A 50 -1.25 7.09 9.69
CA SER A 50 -0.38 6.81 10.83
C SER A 50 -0.41 5.32 11.18
N PRO A 51 0.70 4.75 11.68
CA PRO A 51 0.69 3.43 12.30
C PRO A 51 0.05 3.44 13.70
N ASP A 52 -0.06 4.61 14.36
CA ASP A 52 -0.61 4.76 15.71
C ASP A 52 -2.08 5.17 15.65
N PHE A 53 -2.98 4.24 16.01
CA PHE A 53 -4.40 4.51 15.99
C PHE A 53 -4.82 5.51 17.07
N LEU A 54 -4.17 5.47 18.24
CA LEU A 54 -4.51 6.34 19.37
C LEU A 54 -4.05 7.77 19.16
N GLU A 55 -2.93 8.00 18.46
CA GLU A 55 -2.47 9.33 18.06
C GLU A 55 -3.58 10.06 17.28
N ILE A 56 -4.18 9.40 16.28
CA ILE A 56 -5.25 10.00 15.47
C ILE A 56 -6.53 10.18 16.28
N ALA A 57 -6.90 9.17 17.08
CA ALA A 57 -8.07 9.26 17.93
C ALA A 57 -7.93 10.47 18.88
N THR A 58 -6.75 10.68 19.45
CA THR A 58 -6.45 11.83 20.33
C THR A 58 -6.52 13.13 19.57
N ALA A 59 -5.82 13.25 18.43
CA ALA A 59 -5.86 14.46 17.61
C ALA A 59 -7.29 14.84 17.18
N ARG A 60 -8.15 13.85 16.88
CA ARG A 60 -9.57 14.09 16.55
C ARG A 60 -10.39 14.52 17.75
N ASN A 61 -10.09 14.02 18.95
CA ASN A 61 -10.75 14.47 20.16
C ASN A 61 -10.39 15.93 20.48
N ASP A 62 -9.12 16.31 20.32
CA ASP A 62 -8.69 17.70 20.50
C ASP A 62 -9.37 18.65 19.50
N LEU A 63 -9.60 18.18 18.26
CA LEU A 63 -10.32 18.94 17.23
C LEU A 63 -11.83 19.05 17.46
N THR A 64 -12.45 18.06 18.10
CA THR A 64 -13.93 17.98 18.26
C THR A 64 -14.41 18.28 19.67
N GLY A 65 -13.52 18.32 20.66
CA GLY A 65 -13.85 18.48 22.09
C GLY A 65 -14.51 17.26 22.72
N LEU A 66 -14.60 16.13 22.02
CA LEU A 66 -15.20 14.91 22.54
C LEU A 66 -14.19 14.12 23.40
N PRO A 67 -14.58 13.60 24.58
CA PRO A 67 -13.69 12.78 25.39
C PRO A 67 -13.27 11.52 24.64
N LEU A 68 -11.99 11.16 24.78
CA LEU A 68 -11.40 9.97 24.17
C LEU A 68 -12.04 8.66 24.63
N VAL A 69 -12.68 8.68 25.79
CA VAL A 69 -13.63 7.64 26.22
C VAL A 69 -15.03 8.19 26.00
N SER A 70 -15.65 7.75 24.91
CA SER A 70 -17.05 8.04 24.57
C SER A 70 -17.81 6.72 24.40
N SER A 71 -19.10 6.78 24.11
CA SER A 71 -19.88 5.59 23.71
C SER A 71 -19.26 4.81 22.55
N TYR A 72 -18.43 5.46 21.72
CA TYR A 72 -17.74 4.85 20.57
C TYR A 72 -16.34 4.30 20.91
N MET A 73 -15.73 4.72 22.02
CA MET A 73 -14.39 4.30 22.44
C MET A 73 -14.41 3.81 23.90
N THR A 74 -15.06 2.67 24.09
CA THR A 74 -15.14 2.01 25.40
C THR A 74 -13.76 1.58 25.91
N SER A 75 -13.63 1.32 27.21
CA SER A 75 -12.39 0.75 27.79
C SER A 75 -12.00 -0.58 27.12
N ALA A 76 -12.98 -1.39 26.70
CA ALA A 76 -12.74 -2.62 25.97
C ALA A 76 -12.13 -2.34 24.58
N THR A 77 -12.67 -1.36 23.84
CA THR A 77 -12.14 -0.92 22.56
C THR A 77 -10.71 -0.37 22.71
N ARG A 78 -10.48 0.50 23.70
CA ARG A 78 -9.15 1.05 24.01
C ARG A 78 -8.15 -0.06 24.32
N ASN A 79 -8.49 -0.99 25.20
CA ASN A 79 -7.61 -2.11 25.56
C ASN A 79 -7.33 -3.00 24.35
N HIS A 80 -8.32 -3.21 23.48
CA HIS A 80 -8.13 -3.93 22.23
C HIS A 80 -7.12 -3.20 21.34
N ILE A 81 -7.25 -1.89 21.14
CA ILE A 81 -6.29 -1.09 20.36
C ILE A 81 -4.90 -1.18 20.98
N LEU A 82 -4.75 -0.92 22.27
CA LEU A 82 -3.45 -0.97 22.96
C LEU A 82 -2.72 -2.32 22.78
N LYS A 83 -3.48 -3.42 22.80
CA LYS A 83 -2.94 -4.78 22.60
C LYS A 83 -2.52 -5.05 21.15
N ASN A 84 -3.17 -4.40 20.20
CA ASN A 84 -3.13 -4.75 18.78
C ASN A 84 -2.46 -3.69 17.90
N ASP A 85 -2.15 -2.52 18.43
CA ASP A 85 -1.51 -1.44 17.69
C ASP A 85 -0.05 -1.82 17.36
N PRO A 86 0.39 -1.74 16.09
CA PRO A 86 1.77 -2.02 15.70
C PRO A 86 2.78 -1.15 16.45
N VAL A 87 2.38 0.06 16.84
CA VAL A 87 3.23 1.01 17.55
C VAL A 87 3.49 0.57 19.00
N LEU A 88 2.58 -0.20 19.60
CA LEU A 88 2.63 -0.61 21.00
C LEU A 88 3.05 -2.06 21.21
N CYS A 89 3.05 -2.87 20.14
CA CYS A 89 3.57 -4.24 20.19
C CYS A 89 5.04 -4.25 20.60
N ARG A 90 5.30 -4.66 21.84
CA ARG A 90 6.66 -4.85 22.36
C ARG A 90 7.35 -5.97 21.59
N ARG A 91 8.50 -5.64 21.03
CA ARG A 91 9.39 -6.60 20.39
C ARG A 91 10.17 -7.35 21.45
N SER A 92 10.40 -8.63 21.21
CA SER A 92 11.22 -9.48 22.06
C SER A 92 11.97 -10.47 21.18
N SER A 93 12.96 -11.15 21.73
CA SER A 93 13.62 -12.28 21.04
C SER A 93 12.62 -13.37 20.60
N LEU A 94 11.47 -13.48 21.26
CA LEU A 94 10.39 -14.42 20.95
C LEU A 94 9.43 -13.90 19.87
N ARG A 95 9.44 -12.60 19.57
CA ARG A 95 8.66 -12.00 18.48
C ARG A 95 9.56 -11.07 17.67
N PRO A 96 10.26 -11.61 16.64
CA PRO A 96 11.07 -10.80 15.74
C PRO A 96 10.23 -9.71 15.09
N ASP A 97 10.90 -8.64 14.65
CA ASP A 97 10.25 -7.51 14.03
C ASP A 97 9.45 -8.02 12.80
N PRO A 98 8.10 -7.84 12.77
CA PRO A 98 7.29 -8.37 11.69
C PRO A 98 7.64 -7.70 10.36
N PHE A 99 8.36 -6.57 10.36
CA PHE A 99 8.74 -5.83 9.17
C PHE A 99 10.06 -6.30 8.54
N VAL A 100 10.72 -7.35 9.05
CA VAL A 100 11.94 -7.90 8.43
C VAL A 100 11.68 -8.37 7.00
N ASN A 101 12.60 -8.05 6.10
CA ASN A 101 12.54 -8.28 4.65
C ASN A 101 11.38 -7.59 3.93
N LYS A 102 10.73 -6.63 4.59
CA LYS A 102 9.62 -5.90 3.99
C LYS A 102 10.03 -4.55 3.42
N HIS A 103 9.34 -4.12 2.38
CA HIS A 103 9.50 -2.85 1.68
C HIS A 103 8.36 -1.90 2.05
N ILE A 104 8.70 -0.71 2.54
CA ILE A 104 7.73 0.26 3.07
C ILE A 104 8.03 1.64 2.49
N LEU A 105 7.01 2.25 1.88
CA LEU A 105 7.03 3.65 1.45
C LEU A 105 5.86 4.40 2.09
N ALA A 106 6.15 5.19 3.13
CA ALA A 106 5.18 6.09 3.71
C ALA A 106 5.21 7.44 2.97
N LEU A 107 4.04 7.96 2.61
CA LEU A 107 3.86 9.26 1.96
C LEU A 107 3.01 10.16 2.85
N ALA A 108 3.45 11.39 3.10
CA ALA A 108 2.74 12.31 3.97
C ALA A 108 2.81 13.77 3.49
N GLY A 109 1.81 14.57 3.87
CA GLY A 109 1.82 16.02 3.71
C GLY A 109 2.46 16.71 4.92
N ALA A 110 3.35 17.68 4.70
CA ALA A 110 4.01 18.42 5.77
C ALA A 110 3.05 19.26 6.64
N GLN A 111 1.91 19.66 6.07
CA GLN A 111 0.90 20.51 6.70
C GLN A 111 -0.37 19.72 7.06
N ASP A 112 -0.32 18.39 7.02
CA ASP A 112 -1.44 17.55 7.42
C ASP A 112 -1.66 17.66 8.94
N ARG A 113 -2.77 18.32 9.32
CA ARG A 113 -3.18 18.47 10.72
C ARG A 113 -4.05 17.32 11.21
N MET A 114 -4.61 16.52 10.31
CA MET A 114 -5.48 15.39 10.68
C MET A 114 -4.66 14.13 10.96
N VAL A 115 -3.58 13.92 10.23
CA VAL A 115 -2.66 12.80 10.41
C VAL A 115 -1.22 13.29 10.32
N PRO A 116 -0.66 13.84 11.41
CA PRO A 116 0.71 14.32 11.42
C PRO A 116 1.73 13.21 11.09
N PHE A 117 2.75 13.52 10.30
CA PHE A 117 3.77 12.52 9.91
C PHE A 117 4.72 12.12 11.05
N VAL A 118 4.68 12.82 12.19
CA VAL A 118 5.65 12.67 13.29
C VAL A 118 5.60 11.26 13.87
N GLY A 119 4.41 10.74 14.22
CA GLY A 119 4.27 9.37 14.70
C GLY A 119 4.74 8.33 13.68
N THR A 120 4.45 8.56 12.39
CA THR A 120 4.95 7.70 11.30
C THR A 120 6.47 7.69 11.22
N ARG A 121 7.13 8.84 11.33
CA ARG A 121 8.60 8.95 11.35
C ARG A 121 9.18 8.17 12.53
N GLN A 122 8.68 8.43 13.74
CA GLN A 122 9.16 7.75 14.95
C GLN A 122 9.00 6.24 14.86
N PHE A 123 7.87 5.78 14.32
CA PHE A 123 7.63 4.36 14.11
C PHE A 123 8.59 3.76 13.08
N LEU A 124 8.77 4.44 11.94
CA LEU A 124 9.70 4.01 10.90
C LEU A 124 11.12 3.94 11.41
N ASP A 125 11.60 4.94 12.15
CA ASP A 125 12.94 4.95 12.74
C ASP A 125 13.15 3.73 13.65
N ARG A 126 12.10 3.35 14.39
CA ARG A 126 12.13 2.22 15.32
C ARG A 126 12.14 0.85 14.63
N ILE A 127 11.33 0.61 13.59
CA ILE A 127 11.22 -0.74 12.96
C ILE A 127 12.51 -1.20 12.27
N ASN A 128 12.77 -2.50 12.30
CA ASN A 128 13.87 -3.13 11.58
C ASN A 128 13.35 -3.91 10.38
N VAL A 129 13.74 -3.50 9.18
CA VAL A 129 13.40 -4.18 7.92
C VAL A 129 14.46 -5.17 7.44
N GLY A 130 15.55 -5.33 8.19
CA GLY A 130 16.68 -6.18 7.82
C GLY A 130 17.49 -5.63 6.63
N PRO A 131 18.48 -6.40 6.14
CA PRO A 131 19.39 -5.95 5.08
C PRO A 131 18.75 -5.93 3.69
N PHE A 132 17.67 -6.71 3.47
CA PHE A 132 16.98 -6.81 2.18
C PHE A 132 15.72 -5.96 2.12
N GLY A 133 15.13 -5.61 3.26
CA GLY A 133 13.98 -4.72 3.31
C GLY A 133 14.38 -3.25 3.15
N THR A 134 13.41 -2.41 2.82
CA THR A 134 13.63 -0.97 2.64
C THR A 134 12.52 -0.19 3.32
N LYS A 135 12.84 0.90 4.02
CA LYS A 135 11.85 1.82 4.59
C LYS A 135 12.15 3.25 4.16
N ARG A 136 11.15 3.97 3.64
CA ARG A 136 11.25 5.37 3.21
C ARG A 136 10.04 6.16 3.70
N LEU A 137 10.28 7.40 4.07
CA LEU A 137 9.24 8.40 4.36
C LEU A 137 9.46 9.61 3.45
N ILE A 138 8.47 9.92 2.62
CA ILE A 138 8.47 11.14 1.79
C ILE A 138 7.46 12.10 2.37
N ILE A 139 7.91 13.33 2.62
CA ILE A 139 7.08 14.40 3.17
C ILE A 139 7.01 15.52 2.13
N GLN A 140 5.82 15.75 1.59
CA GLN A 140 5.61 16.79 0.59
C GLN A 140 5.34 18.14 1.28
N GLN A 141 6.20 19.13 1.00
CA GLN A 141 6.06 20.48 1.54
C GLN A 141 4.83 21.19 0.94
N GLY A 142 4.16 22.03 1.75
CA GLY A 142 2.97 22.76 1.31
C GLY A 142 1.70 21.92 1.15
N VAL A 143 1.72 20.64 1.55
CA VAL A 143 0.61 19.70 1.35
C VAL A 143 -0.03 19.34 2.68
N GLY A 144 -1.35 19.47 2.77
CA GLY A 144 -2.19 19.05 3.90
C GLY A 144 -2.64 17.59 3.79
N HIS A 145 -3.86 17.29 4.24
CA HIS A 145 -4.46 15.96 4.13
C HIS A 145 -5.03 15.69 2.73
N GLN A 146 -4.15 15.53 1.75
CA GLN A 146 -4.54 15.23 0.37
C GLN A 146 -3.52 14.29 -0.28
N CYS A 147 -4.01 13.40 -1.15
CA CYS A 147 -3.16 12.61 -2.03
C CYS A 147 -2.84 13.43 -3.28
N THR A 148 -1.57 13.71 -3.52
CA THR A 148 -1.14 14.45 -4.70
C THR A 148 -0.76 13.53 -5.85
N ARG A 149 -0.64 14.10 -7.05
CA ARG A 149 -0.14 13.35 -8.22
C ARG A 149 1.30 12.87 -7.99
N GLU A 150 2.13 13.69 -7.35
CA GLU A 150 3.52 13.35 -7.07
C GLU A 150 3.62 12.15 -6.12
N MET A 151 2.74 12.06 -5.11
CA MET A 151 2.65 10.87 -4.24
C MET A 151 2.30 9.61 -5.02
N VAL A 152 1.38 9.69 -5.99
CA VAL A 152 1.02 8.55 -6.85
C VAL A 152 2.20 8.12 -7.73
N VAL A 153 2.98 9.08 -8.24
CA VAL A 153 4.20 8.80 -9.02
C VAL A 153 5.25 8.12 -8.15
N GLU A 154 5.52 8.62 -6.93
CA GLU A 154 6.45 7.99 -5.99
C GLU A 154 6.03 6.57 -5.62
N MET A 155 4.73 6.34 -5.42
CA MET A 155 4.17 4.99 -5.22
C MET A 155 4.46 4.08 -6.41
N ALA A 156 4.18 4.53 -7.64
CA ALA A 156 4.37 3.73 -8.84
C ALA A 156 5.86 3.38 -9.08
N GLU A 157 6.75 4.37 -8.91
CA GLU A 157 8.20 4.17 -9.02
C GLU A 157 8.72 3.20 -7.95
N PHE A 158 8.18 3.28 -6.73
CA PHE A 158 8.54 2.35 -5.67
C PHE A 158 8.10 0.92 -5.99
N VAL A 159 6.84 0.71 -6.38
CA VAL A 159 6.33 -0.60 -6.82
C VAL A 159 7.20 -1.15 -7.95
N TRP A 160 7.50 -0.32 -8.95
CA TRP A 160 8.40 -0.70 -10.03
C TRP A 160 9.74 -1.19 -9.48
N SER A 161 10.37 -0.43 -8.59
CA SER A 161 11.70 -0.73 -8.08
C SER A 161 11.79 -2.01 -7.23
N VAL A 162 10.77 -2.32 -6.42
CA VAL A 162 10.82 -3.42 -5.44
C VAL A 162 10.09 -4.69 -5.87
N ALA A 163 9.11 -4.57 -6.77
CA ALA A 163 8.28 -5.70 -7.19
C ALA A 163 8.43 -6.08 -8.67
N LEU A 164 8.84 -5.14 -9.54
CA LEU A 164 8.76 -5.35 -10.99
C LEU A 164 10.10 -5.23 -11.75
N ARG A 165 11.12 -4.54 -11.19
CA ARG A 165 12.36 -4.19 -11.90
C ARG A 165 13.29 -5.37 -12.19
N TYR A 166 13.15 -6.50 -11.48
CA TYR A 166 13.94 -7.71 -11.72
C TYR A 166 13.06 -8.93 -12.07
N PRO A 167 12.36 -8.93 -13.21
CA PRO A 167 11.55 -10.07 -13.65
C PRO A 167 12.42 -11.19 -14.26
N HIS A 168 13.75 -11.02 -14.33
CA HIS A 168 14.68 -11.92 -15.01
C HIS A 168 14.75 -13.36 -14.46
N MET A 169 13.99 -13.69 -13.41
CA MET A 169 13.91 -15.06 -12.91
C MET A 169 12.75 -15.87 -13.50
N TYR A 170 11.72 -15.25 -14.11
CA TYR A 170 10.58 -15.98 -14.70
C TYR A 170 9.96 -15.31 -15.93
N PRO A 171 9.67 -16.05 -17.02
CA PRO A 171 9.16 -15.51 -18.29
C PRO A 171 7.65 -15.22 -18.32
N TYR A 172 6.98 -15.04 -17.17
CA TYR A 172 5.51 -14.95 -17.11
C TYR A 172 5.00 -13.50 -17.08
N PRO A 173 3.83 -13.22 -17.68
CA PRO A 173 3.19 -11.92 -17.59
C PRO A 173 2.77 -11.62 -16.14
N VAL A 174 3.06 -10.40 -15.67
CA VAL A 174 2.69 -9.93 -14.33
C VAL A 174 1.26 -9.36 -14.35
N MET A 175 0.41 -9.84 -13.45
CA MET A 175 -0.94 -9.32 -13.24
C MET A 175 -1.02 -8.64 -11.87
N ILE A 176 -1.37 -7.35 -11.85
CA ILE A 176 -1.60 -6.59 -10.61
C ILE A 176 -3.11 -6.53 -10.35
N ILE A 177 -3.53 -6.97 -9.17
CA ILE A 177 -4.93 -6.89 -8.74
C ILE A 177 -5.03 -5.81 -7.66
N GLY A 178 -5.84 -4.78 -7.91
CA GLY A 178 -6.09 -3.70 -6.95
C GLY A 178 -7.57 -3.33 -6.89
N ASN A 179 -8.03 -2.91 -5.71
CA ASN A 179 -9.36 -2.32 -5.54
C ASN A 179 -9.26 -0.80 -5.71
N ASN A 180 -10.15 -0.23 -6.51
CA ASN A 180 -10.15 1.19 -6.83
C ASN A 180 -10.63 2.03 -5.61
N MET A 181 -9.83 2.99 -5.16
CA MET A 181 -10.23 3.95 -4.11
C MET A 181 -10.79 5.21 -4.77
N SER A 182 -12.06 5.20 -5.19
CA SER A 182 -12.77 6.40 -5.66
C SER A 182 -13.66 6.97 -4.55
N ASN A 183 -13.61 8.29 -4.34
CA ASN A 183 -14.55 9.04 -3.50
C ASN A 183 -15.97 8.94 -4.05
N THR A 184 -16.76 7.98 -3.57
CA THR A 184 -18.21 7.93 -3.85
C THR A 184 -18.99 8.54 -2.68
N THR A 185 -19.81 9.54 -3.00
CA THR A 185 -20.81 10.16 -2.12
C THR A 185 -21.81 9.15 -1.53
N PRO A 186 -22.48 9.45 -0.40
CA PRO A 186 -23.16 8.46 0.45
C PRO A 186 -24.40 7.76 -0.11
N THR A 187 -24.79 8.02 -1.36
CA THR A 187 -26.13 7.68 -1.89
C THR A 187 -26.21 6.44 -2.77
N GLN A 188 -25.12 5.70 -3.01
CA GLN A 188 -25.19 4.42 -3.75
C GLN A 188 -24.88 3.24 -2.83
N ARG A 189 -25.82 2.93 -1.95
CA ARG A 189 -25.91 1.63 -1.27
C ARG A 189 -26.80 0.71 -2.11
N ASN A 190 -26.33 -0.51 -2.30
CA ASN A 190 -26.98 -1.64 -3.00
C ASN A 190 -26.84 -1.67 -4.52
N THR A 191 -25.68 -2.09 -5.00
CA THR A 191 -25.58 -3.05 -6.11
C THR A 191 -24.18 -3.68 -6.10
N LEU A 192 -24.12 -4.93 -6.56
CA LEU A 192 -22.97 -5.84 -6.52
C LEU A 192 -21.62 -5.16 -6.75
N CYS A 193 -20.63 -5.57 -5.95
CA CYS A 193 -19.22 -5.24 -6.13
C CYS A 193 -18.80 -5.55 -7.58
N SER A 194 -18.76 -4.53 -8.43
CA SER A 194 -18.27 -4.63 -9.79
C SER A 194 -16.75 -4.72 -9.73
N TYR A 195 -16.20 -5.93 -9.91
CA TYR A 195 -14.80 -6.12 -10.22
C TYR A 195 -14.49 -5.38 -11.54
N GLN A 196 -13.90 -4.19 -11.47
CA GLN A 196 -13.29 -3.57 -12.64
C GLN A 196 -11.90 -4.17 -12.83
N LYS A 197 -11.72 -4.85 -13.96
CA LYS A 197 -10.45 -5.35 -14.48
C LYS A 197 -9.50 -4.15 -14.67
N VAL A 198 -8.45 -4.07 -13.87
CA VAL A 198 -7.32 -3.17 -14.15
C VAL A 198 -6.33 -3.96 -15.00
N GLU A 199 -6.42 -3.80 -16.32
CA GLU A 199 -5.41 -4.34 -17.23
C GLU A 199 -4.20 -3.41 -17.29
N VAL A 200 -3.06 -3.91 -16.83
CA VAL A 200 -1.76 -3.29 -17.11
C VAL A 200 -1.04 -4.21 -18.09
N VAL A 201 -1.12 -3.90 -19.39
CA VAL A 201 -0.44 -4.65 -20.46
C VAL A 201 0.90 -3.99 -20.74
N PHE A 202 2.00 -4.68 -20.45
CA PHE A 202 3.32 -4.34 -20.99
C PHE A 202 4.06 -5.62 -21.39
N GLY A 203 4.31 -5.77 -22.70
CA GLY A 203 5.05 -6.91 -23.25
C GLY A 203 4.35 -7.63 -24.39
N GLY A 204 4.14 -6.93 -25.50
CA GLY A 204 4.44 -7.50 -26.82
C GLY A 204 3.48 -8.45 -27.51
N TYR A 205 2.19 -8.56 -27.16
CA TYR A 205 1.18 -9.13 -28.08
C TYR A 205 -0.19 -8.48 -27.87
N SER A 206 -0.66 -7.73 -28.87
CA SER A 206 -2.05 -7.28 -28.96
C SER A 206 -2.87 -8.35 -29.67
N TYR A 207 -3.91 -8.85 -29.00
CA TYR A 207 -4.94 -9.68 -29.62
C TYR A 207 -6.13 -8.79 -30.00
N THR A 208 -6.52 -8.80 -31.27
CA THR A 208 -7.80 -8.25 -31.74
C THR A 208 -8.57 -9.38 -32.41
N GLU A 209 -9.77 -9.69 -31.93
CA GLU A 209 -10.70 -10.56 -32.62
C GLU A 209 -11.10 -9.93 -33.97
N GLY A 210 -11.05 -10.72 -35.05
CA GLY A 210 -11.54 -10.34 -36.36
C GLY A 210 -10.49 -10.50 -37.48
N HIS A 211 -10.59 -11.61 -38.21
CA HIS A 211 -10.04 -11.86 -39.56
C HIS A 211 -8.66 -11.27 -39.94
N GLY A 212 -7.63 -12.11 -39.78
CA GLY A 212 -6.63 -12.38 -40.82
C GLY A 212 -5.69 -11.26 -41.26
N LYS A 213 -4.56 -11.11 -40.55
CA LYS A 213 -3.15 -11.06 -41.07
C LYS A 213 -2.23 -10.46 -40.00
N THR A 214 -1.15 -11.17 -39.67
CA THR A 214 -0.13 -10.75 -38.70
C THR A 214 0.90 -9.84 -39.38
N THR A 215 1.15 -8.65 -38.84
CA THR A 215 2.32 -7.83 -39.22
C THR A 215 3.17 -7.54 -38.00
N LYS A 216 4.46 -7.87 -38.08
CA LYS A 216 5.51 -7.48 -37.12
C LYS A 216 5.71 -5.97 -37.20
N VAL A 217 5.73 -5.29 -36.05
CA VAL A 217 6.23 -3.91 -35.95
C VAL A 217 7.49 -3.94 -35.11
N ASP A 218 8.61 -3.55 -35.73
CA ASP A 218 9.92 -3.41 -35.10
C ASP A 218 10.12 -1.95 -34.70
N HIS A 219 10.53 -1.69 -33.46
CA HIS A 219 10.86 -0.34 -32.99
C HIS A 219 12.25 -0.33 -32.35
N THR A 220 13.24 -0.21 -33.23
CA THR A 220 14.61 0.21 -32.93
C THR A 220 14.67 1.66 -32.44
N THR A 221 15.33 1.83 -31.28
CA THR A 221 16.22 2.95 -30.90
C THR A 221 15.61 4.34 -30.62
N ARG A 222 15.75 4.82 -29.36
CA ARG A 222 16.03 6.23 -29.06
C ARG A 222 17.15 6.37 -28.03
N ARG A 223 18.28 6.91 -28.49
CA ARG A 223 19.41 7.40 -27.69
C ARG A 223 19.00 8.69 -26.96
N TYR A 224 19.33 8.83 -25.68
CA TYR A 224 19.42 10.13 -25.03
C TYR A 224 20.89 10.53 -24.85
N ARG A 225 21.20 11.73 -25.34
CA ARG A 225 22.50 12.39 -25.33
C ARG A 225 22.59 13.20 -24.03
N ALA A 226 23.59 12.93 -23.20
CA ALA A 226 23.91 13.76 -22.04
C ALA A 226 24.37 15.15 -22.50
N LYS A 227 23.94 16.21 -21.83
CA LYS A 227 24.60 17.52 -21.86
C LYS A 227 25.17 17.80 -20.49
N GLN A 228 26.44 18.21 -20.51
CA GLN A 228 27.22 18.79 -19.43
C GLN A 228 26.64 20.13 -19.00
#